data_AF-A0A0C2X395-F1
#
_entry.id   AF-A0A0C2X395-F1
#
_cell.length_a   1.000
_cell.length_b   1.000
_cell.length_c   1.000
_cell.angle_alpha   90.00
_cell.angle_beta   90.00
_cell.angle_gamma   90.00
#
_symmetry.space_group_name_H-M   'P 1'
#
loop_
_entity.id
_entity.type
_entity.pdbx_description
1 polymer ?
#
loop_
_entity_poly.entity_id
_entity_poly.type
_entity_poly.pdbx_seq_one_letter_code
_entity_poly.pdbx_strand_id
1 'polypeptide(L)'
;MNVPFVIALFVQTLMYGFYVTTLVHCLRWLFYDDKGWKLREKINWAMATITVLVFMFFTIDLALTLQITVGSLENWGKPLLDRINVVTIMIENITILIVDAVLIHRCWAVYGRSWRIVLLPVVLWFGIFTSSIVGVFVVAVTITEPINIQLSLVWAVFFLCNIIVNIYATSAIIYRILRVAKETGQRSSRLHNTCRIL
;
A
#
# COMPACT_ATOMS: atom_id res chain seq x y z
N MET A 1 -15.68 4.07 28.24
CA MET A 1 -16.35 3.57 27.02
C MET A 1 -15.25 3.24 26.02
N ASN A 2 -14.71 2.03 26.06
CA ASN A 2 -13.48 1.66 25.31
C ASN A 2 -13.74 0.60 24.23
N VAL A 3 -15.02 0.26 24.02
CA VAL A 3 -15.50 -0.67 23.00
C VAL A 3 -14.99 -0.35 21.58
N PRO A 4 -14.92 0.91 21.09
CA PRO A 4 -14.46 1.16 19.73
C PRO A 4 -13.00 0.76 19.48
N PHE A 5 -12.10 0.96 20.45
CA PHE A 5 -10.68 0.59 20.33
C PHE A 5 -10.49 -0.92 20.22
N VAL A 6 -11.26 -1.68 21.01
CA VAL A 6 -11.19 -3.15 21.00
C VAL A 6 -11.68 -3.71 19.66
N ILE A 7 -12.78 -3.16 19.12
CA ILE A 7 -13.30 -3.57 17.81
C ILE A 7 -12.27 -3.25 16.71
N ALA A 8 -11.70 -2.04 16.73
CA ALA A 8 -10.69 -1.63 15.75
C ALA A 8 -9.46 -2.55 15.78
N LEU A 9 -8.91 -2.85 16.97
CA LEU A 9 -7.77 -3.74 17.14
C LEU A 9 -8.08 -5.17 16.64
N PHE A 10 -9.29 -5.67 16.92
CA PHE A 10 -9.70 -7.00 16.46
C PHE A 10 -9.74 -7.08 14.92
N VAL A 11 -10.37 -6.10 14.27
CA VAL A 11 -10.44 -6.03 12.80
C VAL A 11 -9.03 -5.88 12.20
N GLN A 12 -8.20 -5.01 12.77
CA GLN A 12 -6.82 -4.78 12.31
C GLN A 12 -5.97 -6.06 12.44
N THR A 13 -6.11 -6.80 13.54
CA THR A 13 -5.38 -8.06 13.74
C THR A 13 -5.79 -9.13 12.73
N LEU A 14 -7.09 -9.24 12.40
CA LEU A 14 -7.58 -10.16 11.37
C LEU A 14 -7.02 -9.79 9.99
N MET A 15 -7.10 -8.52 9.61
CA MET A 15 -6.56 -8.04 8.33
C MET A 15 -5.04 -8.24 8.24
N TYR A 16 -4.33 -8.00 9.34
CA TYR A 16 -2.90 -8.26 9.44
C TYR A 16 -2.58 -9.75 9.25
N GLY A 17 -3.39 -10.66 9.82
CA GLY A 17 -3.25 -12.09 9.59
C GLY A 17 -3.34 -12.46 8.10
N PHE A 18 -4.32 -11.94 7.38
CA PHE A 18 -4.44 -12.12 5.92
C PHE A 18 -3.27 -11.50 5.14
N TYR A 19 -2.75 -10.37 5.61
CA TYR A 19 -1.56 -9.76 5.01
C TYR A 19 -0.32 -10.65 5.17
N VAL A 20 -0.06 -11.21 6.36
CA VAL A 20 1.09 -12.09 6.60
C VAL A 20 1.01 -13.36 5.77
N THR A 21 -0.17 -13.99 5.64
CA THR A 21 -0.30 -15.19 4.80
C THR A 21 0.00 -14.89 3.34
N THR A 22 -0.55 -13.80 2.81
CA THR A 22 -0.27 -13.34 1.43
C THR A 22 1.20 -13.00 1.24
N LEU A 23 1.82 -12.35 2.23
CA LEU A 23 3.23 -12.00 2.23
C LEU A 23 4.12 -13.24 2.12
N VAL A 24 3.85 -14.28 2.92
CA VAL A 24 4.60 -15.55 2.86
C VAL A 24 4.46 -16.20 1.48
N HIS A 25 3.27 -16.19 0.89
CA HIS A 25 3.07 -16.68 -0.48
C HIS A 25 3.86 -15.86 -1.52
N CYS A 26 3.85 -14.53 -1.41
CA CYS A 26 4.61 -13.65 -2.29
C CYS A 26 6.12 -13.82 -2.13
N LEU A 27 6.63 -13.95 -0.90
CA LEU A 27 8.05 -14.20 -0.64
C LEU A 27 8.48 -15.56 -1.18
N ARG A 28 7.64 -16.59 -1.03
CA ARG A 28 7.90 -17.90 -1.63
C ARG A 28 8.02 -17.79 -3.15
N TRP A 29 7.13 -17.07 -3.81
CA TRP A 29 7.21 -16.81 -5.25
C TRP A 29 8.39 -15.92 -5.67
N LEU A 30 8.82 -15.00 -4.81
CA LEU A 30 9.93 -14.09 -5.10
C LEU A 30 11.29 -14.79 -5.01
N PHE A 31 11.45 -15.72 -4.04
CA PHE A 31 12.73 -16.37 -3.76
C PHE A 31 12.91 -17.73 -4.42
N TYR A 32 11.84 -18.50 -4.68
CA TYR A 32 11.92 -19.86 -5.22
C TYR A 32 11.55 -19.92 -6.70
N ASP A 33 12.28 -20.75 -7.45
CA ASP A 33 12.01 -20.99 -8.88
C ASP A 33 10.91 -22.04 -9.09
N ASP A 34 10.10 -21.91 -10.15
CA ASP A 34 8.86 -22.69 -10.37
C ASP A 34 9.08 -24.21 -10.49
N LYS A 35 10.33 -24.67 -10.66
CA LYS A 35 10.68 -26.08 -10.93
C LYS A 35 11.46 -26.76 -9.80
N GLY A 36 11.63 -26.13 -8.63
CA GLY A 36 12.22 -26.78 -7.46
C GLY A 36 12.51 -25.83 -6.29
N TRP A 37 12.92 -26.37 -5.13
CA TRP A 37 13.40 -25.58 -3.99
C TRP A 37 14.78 -24.93 -4.23
N LYS A 38 15.02 -24.40 -5.43
CA LYS A 38 16.25 -23.67 -5.76
C LYS A 38 15.98 -22.18 -5.66
N LEU A 39 16.87 -21.48 -4.95
CA LEU A 39 16.84 -20.04 -4.82
C LEU A 39 17.05 -19.41 -6.19
N ARG A 40 16.23 -18.42 -6.56
CA ARG A 40 16.34 -17.72 -7.84
C ARG A 40 17.67 -16.97 -7.90
N GLU A 41 18.46 -17.18 -8.95
CA GLU A 41 19.80 -16.59 -9.06
C GLU A 41 19.76 -15.06 -9.27
N LYS A 42 18.65 -14.53 -9.80
CA LYS A 42 18.40 -13.08 -9.99
C LYS A 42 17.23 -12.63 -9.12
N ILE A 43 17.51 -12.34 -7.85
CA ILE A 43 16.56 -11.71 -6.92
C ILE A 43 16.58 -10.21 -7.16
N ASN A 44 15.39 -9.62 -7.34
CA ASN A 44 15.24 -8.17 -7.33
C ASN A 44 15.26 -7.68 -5.88
N TRP A 45 16.47 -7.49 -5.34
CA TRP A 45 16.71 -7.05 -3.96
C TRP A 45 15.92 -5.80 -3.58
N ALA A 46 15.76 -4.85 -4.51
CA ALA A 46 14.95 -3.66 -4.25
C ALA A 46 13.51 -4.01 -3.86
N MET A 47 12.90 -4.99 -4.53
CA MET A 47 11.54 -5.41 -4.22
C MET A 47 11.46 -6.14 -2.88
N ALA A 48 12.45 -7.00 -2.58
CA ALA A 48 12.51 -7.71 -1.30
C ALA A 48 12.67 -6.72 -0.13
N THR A 49 13.59 -5.76 -0.23
CA THR A 49 13.82 -4.73 0.79
C THR A 49 12.55 -3.92 1.05
N ILE A 50 11.86 -3.47 0.00
CA ILE A 50 10.61 -2.72 0.12
C ILE A 50 9.53 -3.56 0.83
N THR A 51 9.36 -4.82 0.42
CA THR A 51 8.38 -5.71 1.02
C THR A 51 8.65 -5.93 2.52
N VAL A 52 9.92 -6.07 2.91
CA VAL A 52 10.31 -6.20 4.32
C VAL A 52 10.09 -4.90 5.10
N LEU A 53 10.38 -3.73 4.50
CA LEU A 53 10.12 -2.43 5.13
C LEU A 53 8.63 -2.22 5.39
N VAL A 54 7.77 -2.48 4.39
CA VAL A 54 6.31 -2.36 4.54
C VAL A 54 5.79 -3.31 5.62
N PHE A 55 6.32 -4.54 5.70
CA PHE A 55 5.98 -5.46 6.77
C PHE A 55 6.33 -4.90 8.15
N MET A 56 7.55 -4.36 8.33
CA MET A 56 7.94 -3.74 9.60
C MET A 56 7.01 -2.60 10.00
N PHE A 57 6.65 -1.73 9.05
CA PHE A 57 5.74 -0.62 9.34
C PHE A 57 4.35 -1.11 9.77
N PHE A 58 3.77 -2.11 9.09
CA PHE A 58 2.50 -2.71 9.51
C PHE A 58 2.58 -3.37 10.89
N THR A 59 3.70 -4.01 11.23
CA THR A 59 3.89 -4.60 12.56
C THR A 59 3.98 -3.51 13.65
N ILE A 60 4.70 -2.42 13.38
CA ILE A 60 4.83 -1.29 14.31
C ILE A 60 3.46 -0.62 14.51
N ASP A 61 2.73 -0.38 13.43
CA ASP A 61 1.38 0.17 13.44
C ASP A 61 0.43 -0.65 14.33
N LEU A 62 0.39 -1.98 14.12
CA LEU A 62 -0.40 -2.88 14.97
C LEU A 62 0.00 -2.80 16.45
N ALA A 63 1.30 -2.74 16.74
CA ALA A 63 1.80 -2.62 18.10
C ALA A 63 1.39 -1.29 18.76
N LEU A 64 1.38 -0.19 18.01
CA LEU A 64 0.93 1.12 18.51
C LEU A 64 -0.58 1.14 18.75
N THR A 65 -1.40 0.57 17.86
CA THR A 65 -2.85 0.46 18.10
C THR A 65 -3.16 -0.39 19.32
N LEU A 66 -2.38 -1.46 19.55
CA LEU A 66 -2.48 -2.26 20.76
C LEU A 66 -2.15 -1.44 22.01
N GLN A 67 -1.08 -0.64 21.98
CA GLN A 67 -0.74 0.27 23.09
C GLN A 67 -1.83 1.30 23.38
N ILE A 68 -2.43 1.90 22.33
CA ILE A 68 -3.56 2.83 22.50
C ILE A 68 -4.74 2.12 23.15
N THR A 69 -5.04 0.89 22.74
CA THR A 69 -6.16 0.10 23.27
C THR A 69 -5.95 -0.25 24.75
N VAL A 70 -4.75 -0.70 25.12
CA VAL A 70 -4.40 -0.99 26.52
C VAL A 70 -4.41 0.29 27.36
N GLY A 71 -3.79 1.38 26.87
CA GLY A 71 -3.77 2.65 27.57
C GLY A 71 -5.17 3.25 27.76
N SER A 72 -6.08 3.02 26.82
CA SER A 72 -7.50 3.39 26.96
C SER A 72 -8.21 2.60 28.05
N LEU A 73 -7.92 1.30 28.19
CA LEU A 73 -8.47 0.44 29.24
C LEU A 73 -7.91 0.77 30.62
N GLU A 74 -6.62 1.10 30.72
CA GLU A 74 -5.95 1.50 31.96
C GLU A 74 -6.15 2.98 32.33
N ASN A 75 -6.93 3.74 31.55
CA ASN A 75 -7.13 5.19 31.72
C ASN A 75 -5.81 5.99 31.79
N TRP A 76 -4.85 5.65 30.94
CA TRP A 76 -3.71 6.53 30.70
C TRP A 76 -4.26 7.90 30.29
N GLY A 77 -3.70 8.98 30.84
CA GLY A 77 -4.22 10.32 30.63
C GLY A 77 -4.38 10.64 29.13
N LYS A 78 -5.48 11.32 28.78
CA LYS A 78 -5.79 11.78 27.41
C LYS A 78 -4.59 12.32 26.60
N PRO A 79 -3.69 13.17 27.17
CA PRO A 79 -2.57 13.72 26.38
C PRO A 79 -1.54 12.67 25.92
N LEU A 80 -1.42 11.53 26.62
CA LEU A 80 -0.52 10.45 26.20
C LEU A 80 -1.12 9.67 25.03
N LEU A 81 -2.42 9.37 25.09
CA LEU A 81 -3.14 8.69 24.02
C LEU A 81 -3.14 9.52 22.73
N ASP A 82 -3.38 10.83 22.81
CA ASP A 82 -3.40 11.69 21.63
C ASP A 82 -2.03 11.76 20.95
N ARG A 83 -0.94 11.77 21.72
CA ARG A 83 0.43 11.73 21.17
C ARG A 83 0.72 10.42 20.45
N ILE A 84 0.36 9.29 21.04
CA ILE A 84 0.55 7.98 20.40
C ILE A 84 -0.31 7.89 19.13
N ASN A 85 -1.54 8.39 19.16
CA ASN A 85 -2.44 8.43 18.01
C ASN A 85 -1.86 9.25 16.84
N VAL A 86 -1.25 10.41 17.10
CA VAL A 86 -0.54 11.18 16.05
C VAL A 86 0.59 10.38 15.41
N VAL A 87 1.36 9.65 16.23
CA VAL A 87 2.46 8.82 15.74
C VAL A 87 1.94 7.66 14.89
N THR A 88 0.85 7.00 15.31
CA THR A 88 0.18 5.97 14.52
C THR A 88 -0.25 6.51 13.16
N ILE A 89 -0.95 7.64 13.13
CA ILE A 89 -1.41 8.29 11.89
C ILE A 89 -0.23 8.63 10.95
N MET A 90 0.90 9.10 11.50
CA MET A 90 2.11 9.35 10.72
C MET A 90 2.63 8.08 10.05
N ILE A 91 2.70 6.98 10.80
CA ILE A 91 3.21 5.70 10.30
C ILE A 91 2.28 5.12 9.24
N GLU A 92 0.96 5.17 9.45
CA GLU A 92 -0.02 4.75 8.44
C GLU A 92 0.15 5.54 7.14
N ASN A 93 0.23 6.87 7.22
CA ASN A 93 0.39 7.73 6.05
C ASN A 93 1.71 7.47 5.30
N ILE A 94 2.82 7.29 6.01
CA ILE A 94 4.12 6.96 5.41
C ILE A 94 4.05 5.61 4.71
N THR A 95 3.41 4.62 5.34
CA THR A 95 3.24 3.27 4.77
C THR A 95 2.45 3.33 3.47
N ILE A 96 1.33 4.05 3.44
CA ILE A 96 0.52 4.26 2.24
C ILE A 96 1.34 4.91 1.12
N LEU A 97 2.09 5.97 1.43
CA LEU A 97 2.93 6.66 0.45
C LEU A 97 4.00 5.75 -0.15
N ILE A 98 4.65 4.93 0.68
CA ILE A 98 5.64 3.93 0.23
C ILE A 98 4.98 2.91 -0.69
N VAL A 99 3.83 2.36 -0.29
CA VAL A 99 3.10 1.37 -1.09
C VAL A 99 2.69 1.94 -2.44
N ASP A 100 2.10 3.14 -2.48
CA ASP A 100 1.71 3.79 -3.73
C ASP A 100 2.92 4.07 -4.64
N ALA A 101 4.03 4.56 -4.08
CA ALA A 101 5.25 4.81 -4.84
C ALA A 101 5.78 3.53 -5.52
N VAL A 102 5.68 2.39 -4.83
CA VAL A 102 6.08 1.08 -5.36
C VAL A 102 5.16 0.62 -6.48
N LEU A 103 3.84 0.82 -6.34
CA LEU A 103 2.86 0.56 -7.39
C LEU A 103 3.15 1.40 -8.64
N ILE A 104 3.45 2.70 -8.47
CA ILE A 104 3.81 3.61 -9.56
C ILE A 104 5.09 3.17 -10.25
N HIS A 105 6.14 2.83 -9.48
CA HIS A 105 7.41 2.35 -10.03
C HIS A 105 7.22 1.05 -10.84
N ARG A 106 6.42 0.12 -10.33
CA ARG A 106 6.07 -1.12 -11.04
C ARG A 106 5.30 -0.83 -12.34
N CYS A 107 4.31 0.07 -12.30
CA CYS A 107 3.57 0.48 -13.49
C CYS A 107 4.49 1.08 -14.55
N TRP A 108 5.45 1.92 -14.14
CA TRP A 108 6.44 2.51 -15.04
C TRP A 108 7.35 1.47 -15.70
N ALA A 109 7.83 0.49 -14.93
CA ALA A 109 8.62 -0.62 -15.47
C ALA A 109 7.82 -1.46 -16.48
N VAL A 110 6.55 -1.73 -16.19
CA VAL A 110 5.64 -2.56 -17.00
C VAL A 110 5.27 -1.90 -18.34
N TYR A 111 5.13 -0.58 -18.37
CA TYR A 111 4.82 0.21 -19.57
C TYR A 111 6.05 0.62 -20.39
N GLY A 112 7.21 0.01 -20.14
CA GLY A 112 8.42 0.23 -20.93
C GLY A 112 8.91 1.66 -20.87
N ARG A 113 8.87 2.29 -19.68
CA ARG A 113 9.38 3.67 -19.44
C ARG A 113 8.58 4.80 -20.09
N SER A 114 7.38 4.54 -20.60
CA SER A 114 6.52 5.58 -21.19
C SER A 114 5.86 6.46 -20.11
N TRP A 115 6.33 7.70 -19.97
CA TRP A 115 5.92 8.63 -18.91
C TRP A 115 4.47 9.12 -19.00
N ARG A 116 3.83 9.08 -20.17
CA ARG A 116 2.49 9.67 -20.38
C ARG A 116 1.38 9.00 -19.55
N ILE A 117 1.48 7.69 -19.34
CA ILE A 117 0.49 6.92 -18.57
C ILE A 117 0.78 7.01 -17.06
N VAL A 118 2.04 7.22 -16.70
CA VAL A 118 2.50 7.32 -15.31
C VAL A 118 2.31 8.72 -14.73
N LEU A 119 2.20 9.74 -15.58
CA LEU A 119 2.02 11.13 -15.15
C LEU A 119 0.76 11.31 -14.28
N LEU A 120 -0.35 10.68 -14.67
CA LEU A 120 -1.62 10.78 -13.94
C LEU A 120 -1.50 10.26 -12.50
N PRO A 121 -1.09 9.00 -12.24
CA PRO A 121 -0.95 8.50 -10.88
C PRO A 121 0.14 9.24 -10.08
N VAL A 122 1.18 9.77 -10.72
CA VAL A 122 2.18 10.61 -10.04
C VAL A 122 1.59 11.92 -9.54
N VAL A 123 0.78 12.62 -10.36
CA VAL A 123 0.13 13.87 -9.95
C VAL A 123 -0.83 13.62 -8.78
N LEU A 124 -1.65 12.56 -8.86
CA LEU A 124 -2.51 12.17 -7.75
C LEU A 124 -1.72 11.81 -6.49
N TRP A 125 -0.59 11.12 -6.63
CA TRP A 125 0.29 10.79 -5.51
C TRP A 125 0.86 12.02 -4.80
N PHE A 126 1.26 13.07 -5.55
CA PHE A 126 1.62 14.35 -4.93
C PHE A 126 0.45 15.00 -4.18
N GLY A 127 -0.79 14.82 -4.66
CA GLY A 127 -1.99 15.22 -3.94
C GLY A 127 -2.17 14.47 -2.62
N ILE A 128 -1.95 13.16 -2.62
CA ILE A 128 -1.97 12.30 -1.41
C ILE A 128 -0.87 12.74 -0.43
N PHE A 129 0.34 13.02 -0.93
CA PHE A 129 1.46 13.49 -0.11
C PHE A 129 1.19 14.86 0.54
N THR A 130 0.64 15.79 -0.23
CA THR A 130 0.33 17.13 0.28
C THR A 130 -0.82 17.07 1.30
N SER A 131 -1.86 16.28 1.01
CA SER A 131 -3.00 16.12 1.92
C SER A 131 -2.63 15.37 3.21
N SER A 132 -1.69 14.40 3.17
CA SER A 132 -1.22 13.75 4.40
C SER A 132 -0.44 14.69 5.30
N ILE A 133 0.44 15.53 4.74
CA ILE A 133 1.17 16.56 5.50
C ILE A 133 0.19 17.52 6.19
N VAL A 134 -0.77 18.04 5.43
CA VAL A 134 -1.80 18.95 5.97
C VAL A 134 -2.62 18.24 7.04
N GLY A 135 -3.05 17.00 6.80
CA GLY A 135 -3.83 16.20 7.74
C GLY A 135 -3.12 16.05 9.08
N VAL A 136 -1.84 15.66 9.07
CA VAL A 136 -1.11 15.48 10.34
C VAL A 136 -0.80 16.81 11.02
N PHE A 137 -0.47 17.85 10.25
CA PHE A 137 -0.27 19.18 10.81
C PHE A 137 -1.51 19.69 11.55
N VAL A 138 -2.70 19.54 10.95
CA VAL A 138 -3.96 19.94 11.58
C VAL A 138 -4.22 19.10 12.84
N VAL A 139 -4.02 17.78 12.82
CA VAL A 139 -4.20 16.95 14.02
C VAL A 139 -3.23 17.36 15.13
N ALA A 140 -1.96 17.60 14.80
CA ALA A 140 -0.95 18.00 15.78
C ALA A 140 -1.28 19.34 16.45
N VAL A 141 -1.76 20.32 15.68
CA VAL A 141 -2.15 21.64 16.21
C VAL A 141 -3.47 21.56 16.98
N THR A 142 -4.39 20.67 16.59
CA THR A 142 -5.68 20.48 17.28
C THR A 142 -5.51 19.99 18.72
N ILE A 143 -4.39 19.34 19.04
CA ILE A 143 -4.04 18.93 20.41
C ILE A 143 -3.76 20.14 21.31
N THR A 144 -3.19 21.20 20.76
CA THR A 144 -2.84 22.42 21.52
C THR A 144 -3.96 23.46 21.50
N GLU A 145 -4.64 23.62 20.36
CA GLU A 145 -5.74 24.56 20.18
C GLU A 145 -6.81 23.97 19.26
N PRO A 146 -8.10 23.99 19.62
CA PRO A 146 -9.15 23.44 18.78
C PRO A 146 -9.39 24.33 17.55
N ILE A 147 -8.75 23.99 16.43
CA ILE A 147 -8.99 24.65 15.14
C ILE A 147 -10.19 24.00 14.46
N ASN A 148 -11.16 24.81 14.04
CA ASN A 148 -12.39 24.36 13.37
C ASN A 148 -12.19 24.11 11.86
N ILE A 149 -11.05 23.51 11.47
CA ILE A 149 -10.86 23.02 10.11
C ILE A 149 -11.65 21.72 9.97
N GLN A 150 -12.34 21.57 8.84
CA GLN A 150 -13.16 20.40 8.54
C GLN A 150 -12.25 19.20 8.22
N LEU A 151 -11.64 18.64 9.26
CA LEU A 151 -10.69 17.53 9.20
C LEU A 151 -11.25 16.34 8.40
N SER A 152 -12.56 16.13 8.50
CA SER A 152 -13.30 15.12 7.72
C SER A 152 -13.18 15.31 6.20
N LEU A 153 -13.14 16.55 5.70
CA LEU A 153 -12.95 16.81 4.26
C LEU A 153 -11.53 16.51 3.81
N VAL A 154 -10.52 16.86 4.64
CA VAL A 154 -9.11 16.57 4.32
C VAL A 154 -8.88 15.07 4.20
N TRP A 155 -9.40 14.29 5.16
CA TRP A 155 -9.35 12.84 5.12
C TRP A 155 -10.16 12.26 3.96
N ALA A 156 -11.34 12.79 3.67
CA ALA A 156 -12.17 12.32 2.55
C ALA A 156 -11.44 12.49 1.20
N VAL A 157 -10.80 13.64 0.97
CA VAL A 157 -10.01 13.88 -0.25
C VAL A 157 -8.81 12.93 -0.31
N PHE A 158 -8.10 12.76 0.80
CA PHE A 158 -6.96 11.84 0.90
C PHE A 158 -7.35 10.41 0.49
N PHE A 159 -8.41 9.86 1.11
CA PHE A 159 -8.87 8.50 0.82
C PHE A 159 -9.41 8.36 -0.61
N LEU A 160 -10.15 9.35 -1.11
CA LEU A 160 -10.67 9.33 -2.47
C LEU A 160 -9.54 9.29 -3.50
N CYS A 161 -8.52 10.14 -3.33
CA CYS A 161 -7.34 10.14 -4.20
C CYS A 161 -6.58 8.81 -4.14
N ASN A 162 -6.38 8.26 -2.93
CA ASN A 162 -5.69 6.98 -2.77
C ASN A 162 -6.44 5.82 -3.43
N ILE A 163 -7.78 5.77 -3.31
CA ILE A 163 -8.61 4.77 -3.99
C ILE A 163 -8.48 4.89 -5.51
N ILE A 164 -8.54 6.12 -6.05
CA ILE A 164 -8.40 6.35 -7.50
C ILE A 164 -7.03 5.86 -8.00
N VAL A 165 -5.95 6.17 -7.29
CA VAL A 165 -4.59 5.71 -7.63
C VAL A 165 -4.51 4.18 -7.63
N ASN A 166 -5.05 3.52 -6.60
CA ASN A 166 -5.03 2.07 -6.49
C ASN A 166 -5.86 1.38 -7.59
N ILE A 167 -7.05 1.90 -7.90
CA ILE A 167 -7.88 1.39 -9.00
C ILE A 167 -7.15 1.56 -10.33
N TYR A 168 -6.63 2.76 -10.59
CA TYR A 168 -5.91 3.06 -11.83
C TYR A 168 -4.69 2.17 -12.02
N ALA A 169 -3.86 2.02 -10.98
CA ALA A 169 -2.66 1.18 -11.02
C ALA A 169 -3.03 -0.29 -11.28
N THR A 170 -4.05 -0.81 -10.58
CA THR A 170 -4.52 -2.19 -10.75
C THR A 170 -5.05 -2.42 -12.17
N SER A 171 -5.89 -1.50 -12.68
CA SER A 171 -6.39 -1.57 -14.06
C SER A 171 -5.24 -1.54 -15.06
N ALA A 172 -4.29 -0.62 -14.93
CA ALA A 172 -3.15 -0.49 -15.84
C ALA A 172 -2.29 -1.77 -15.87
N ILE A 173 -2.04 -2.39 -14.72
CA ILE A 173 -1.32 -3.68 -14.63
C ILE A 173 -2.10 -4.76 -15.37
N ILE A 174 -3.39 -4.92 -15.11
CA ILE A 174 -4.25 -5.93 -15.77
C ILE A 174 -4.28 -5.71 -17.29
N TYR A 175 -4.51 -4.48 -17.75
CA TYR A 175 -4.53 -4.13 -19.17
C TYR A 175 -3.23 -4.50 -19.86
N ARG A 176 -2.07 -4.27 -19.23
CA ARG A 176 -0.79 -4.67 -19.82
C ARG A 176 -0.64 -6.18 -19.89
N ILE A 177 -0.98 -6.91 -18.83
CA ILE A 177 -0.90 -8.38 -18.82
C ILE A 177 -1.79 -8.96 -19.93
N LEU A 178 -3.02 -8.48 -20.06
CA LEU A 178 -3.95 -8.91 -21.12
C LEU A 178 -3.41 -8.58 -22.51
N ARG A 179 -2.81 -7.40 -22.69
CA ARG A 179 -2.21 -7.01 -23.97
C ARG A 179 -1.03 -7.91 -24.34
N VAL A 180 -0.12 -8.19 -23.42
CA VAL A 180 1.03 -9.08 -23.64
C VAL A 180 0.58 -10.52 -23.90
N ALA A 181 -0.44 -11.01 -23.18
CA ALA A 181 -1.04 -12.32 -23.41
C ALA A 181 -1.65 -12.41 -24.82
N LYS A 182 -2.35 -11.36 -25.27
CA LYS A 182 -2.95 -11.29 -26.61
C LYS A 182 -1.89 -11.23 -27.72
N GLU A 183 -0.84 -10.44 -27.55
CA GLU A 183 0.28 -10.35 -28.48
C GLU A 183 1.03 -11.69 -28.60
N THR A 184 1.22 -12.40 -27.47
CA THR A 184 1.85 -13.73 -27.44
C THR A 184 0.95 -14.80 -28.06
N GLY A 185 -0.35 -14.79 -27.75
CA GLY A 185 -1.33 -15.72 -28.32
C GLY A 185 -1.51 -15.56 -29.83
N GLN A 186 -1.50 -14.32 -30.34
CA GLN A 186 -1.51 -14.04 -31.78
C GLN A 186 -0.23 -14.47 -32.48
N ARG A 187 0.93 -14.37 -31.81
CA ARG A 187 2.20 -14.85 -32.36
C ARG A 187 2.25 -16.38 -32.44
N SER A 188 1.72 -17.07 -31.43
CA SER A 188 1.58 -18.53 -31.42
C SER A 188 0.61 -19.03 -32.49
N SER A 189 -0.56 -18.39 -32.65
CA SER A 189 -1.53 -18.76 -33.68
C SER A 189 -1.04 -18.48 -35.11
N ARG A 190 -0.25 -17.42 -35.31
CA ARG A 190 0.43 -17.16 -36.58
C ARG A 190 1.46 -18.24 -36.91
N LEU A 191 2.30 -18.64 -35.95
CA LEU A 191 3.26 -19.73 -36.12
C LEU A 191 2.58 -21.08 -36.44
N HIS A 192 1.47 -21.37 -35.77
CA HIS A 192 0.68 -22.58 -36.03
C HIS A 192 0.06 -22.58 -37.44
N ASN A 193 -0.43 -21.43 -37.93
CA ASN A 193 -0.95 -21.32 -39.29
C ASN A 193 0.15 -21.41 -40.35
N THR A 194 1.33 -20.84 -40.13
CA THR A 194 2.43 -20.95 -41.10
C THR A 194 2.98 -22.37 -41.18
N CYS A 195 3.01 -23.11 -40.06
CA CYS A 195 3.46 -24.50 -40.04
C CYS A 195 2.48 -25.50 -40.69
N ARG A 196 1.22 -25.09 -40.90
CA ARG A 196 0.17 -25.94 -41.53
C ARG A 196 0.12 -25.80 -43.05
N ILE A 197 0.81 -24.80 -43.62
CA ILE A 197 0.81 -24.50 -45.06
C ILE A 197 2.06 -25.08 -45.77
N LEU A 198 3.07 -25.49 -44.98
CA LEU A 198 4.25 -26.25 -45.42
C LEU A 198 4.00 -27.75 -45.28
#